data_AF-I0KA34-F1
#
_entry.id   AF-I0KA34-F1
#
_cell.length_a   1.000
_cell.length_b   1.000
_cell.length_c   1.000
_cell.angle_alpha   90.00
_cell.angle_beta   90.00
_cell.angle_gamma   90.00
#
_symmetry.space_group_name_H-M   'P 1'
#
loop_
_entity.id
_entity.type
_entity.pdbx_description
1 polymer ?
#
loop_
_entity_poly.entity_id
_entity_poly.type
_entity_poly.pdbx_seq_one_letter_code
_entity_poly.pdbx_strand_id
1 'polypeptide(L)'
;MIHTYKLDGMHCGSCVQSVQEALQAVDGVKKVAVSLNPQEAVVSMARHIDTATLDRAVKKAGAYTLTDEVQVIDTMGQHAGNAKADVLMMPAELNDLAEPSLTTYKPLLIILAFILGVTALVEVRLGAFTLGTFDAMRAMGTFMAGFFLVFSFFKLLDIEGFARSYRMYDIVAKAIPGYGYVYPFIELALGAAYLTNVNPVLTNWVTLVVMSISLVGVVKSVLDKKKIRCACLGSVFNLPMTTVTIVEDSLMIGMAALMLIMQ
;
A
#
# COMPACT_ATOMS: atom_id res chain seq x y z
N MET A 1 -6.58 -28.62 7.98
CA MET A 1 -6.07 -28.15 9.28
C MET A 1 -5.14 -26.98 9.07
N ILE A 2 -4.98 -26.10 10.07
CA ILE A 2 -4.14 -24.89 10.00
C ILE A 2 -3.18 -24.92 11.19
N HIS A 3 -1.90 -24.67 10.93
CA HIS A 3 -0.86 -24.59 11.96
C HIS A 3 -0.04 -23.32 11.77
N THR A 4 0.43 -22.76 12.88
CA THR A 4 1.37 -21.63 12.90
C THR A 4 2.73 -22.14 13.33
N TYR A 5 3.77 -21.68 12.63
CA TYR A 5 5.15 -22.05 12.89
C TYR A 5 5.99 -20.79 13.02
N LYS A 6 6.97 -20.83 13.92
CA LYS A 6 7.99 -19.79 14.02
C LYS A 6 9.01 -19.99 12.91
N LEU A 7 9.43 -18.88 12.31
CA LEU A 7 10.50 -18.83 11.32
C LEU A 7 11.68 -18.01 11.84
N ASP A 8 12.88 -18.44 11.47
CA ASP A 8 14.12 -17.69 11.69
C ASP A 8 14.92 -17.59 10.39
N GLY A 9 15.67 -16.48 10.23
CA GLY A 9 16.58 -16.23 9.10
C GLY A 9 16.00 -15.37 7.98
N MET A 10 14.78 -14.85 8.12
CA MET A 10 14.21 -13.92 7.14
C MET A 10 14.58 -12.47 7.49
N HIS A 11 15.07 -11.71 6.50
CA HIS A 11 15.48 -10.31 6.71
C HIS A 11 14.86 -9.31 5.74
N CYS A 12 14.16 -9.77 4.71
CA CYS A 12 13.56 -8.91 3.70
C CYS A 12 12.39 -9.61 3.00
N GLY A 13 11.65 -8.87 2.16
CA GLY A 13 10.50 -9.40 1.43
C GLY A 13 10.83 -10.55 0.47
N SER A 14 12.06 -10.61 -0.09
CA SER A 14 12.45 -11.74 -0.93
C SER A 14 12.63 -13.03 -0.12
N CYS A 15 13.06 -12.94 1.15
CA CYS A 15 13.10 -14.10 2.04
C CYS A 15 11.71 -14.66 2.33
N VAL A 16 10.74 -13.77 2.57
CA VAL A 16 9.32 -14.14 2.76
C VAL A 16 8.80 -14.91 1.55
N GLN A 17 9.10 -14.43 0.34
CA GLN A 17 8.69 -15.08 -0.89
C GLN A 17 9.33 -16.47 -1.05
N SER A 18 10.65 -16.59 -0.87
CA SER A 18 11.36 -17.87 -0.97
C SER A 18 10.81 -18.92 -0.01
N VAL A 19 10.53 -18.53 1.24
CA VAL A 19 9.95 -19.42 2.25
C VAL A 19 8.52 -19.82 1.88
N GLN A 20 7.70 -18.87 1.42
CA GLN A 20 6.32 -19.14 1.02
C GLN A 20 6.24 -20.10 -0.16
N GLU A 21 7.06 -19.92 -1.19
CA GLU A 21 7.12 -20.81 -2.36
C GLU A 21 7.57 -22.22 -1.96
N ALA A 22 8.58 -22.32 -1.09
CA ALA A 22 9.08 -23.60 -0.59
C ALA A 22 7.99 -24.40 0.15
N LEU A 23 7.22 -23.74 1.02
CA LEU A 23 6.13 -24.37 1.76
C LEU A 23 4.94 -24.71 0.87
N GLN A 24 4.60 -23.87 -0.11
CA GLN A 24 3.52 -24.14 -1.06
C GLN A 24 3.82 -25.32 -1.99
N ALA A 25 5.09 -25.59 -2.26
CA ALA A 25 5.53 -26.73 -3.08
C ALA A 25 5.43 -28.09 -2.35
N VAL A 26 5.19 -28.11 -1.03
CA VAL A 26 5.06 -29.35 -0.26
C VAL A 26 3.71 -30.02 -0.52
N ASP A 27 3.74 -31.29 -0.91
CA ASP A 27 2.51 -32.07 -1.16
C ASP A 27 1.61 -32.10 0.08
N GLY A 28 0.32 -31.83 -0.14
CA GLY A 28 -0.68 -31.73 0.92
C GLY A 28 -0.84 -30.34 1.52
N VAL A 29 0.03 -29.37 1.21
CA VAL A 29 -0.18 -27.96 1.57
C VAL A 29 -1.20 -27.33 0.62
N LYS A 30 -2.17 -26.60 1.17
CA LYS A 30 -3.26 -25.94 0.44
C LYS A 30 -3.08 -24.43 0.35
N LYS A 31 -2.67 -23.80 1.44
CA LYS A 31 -2.40 -22.37 1.52
C LYS A 31 -1.26 -22.11 2.50
N VAL A 32 -0.47 -21.08 2.23
CA VAL A 32 0.61 -20.61 3.10
C VAL A 32 0.56 -19.09 3.13
N ALA A 33 0.69 -18.51 4.32
CA ALA A 33 0.96 -17.10 4.52
C ALA A 33 2.22 -16.97 5.39
N VAL A 34 3.18 -16.15 4.97
CA VAL A 34 4.44 -15.90 5.70
C VAL A 34 4.52 -14.42 6.06
N SER A 35 4.90 -14.12 7.31
CA SER A 35 5.12 -12.76 7.80
C SER A 35 6.58 -12.56 8.17
N LEU A 36 7.09 -11.33 8.02
CA LEU A 36 8.42 -10.92 8.47
C LEU A 36 8.38 -10.33 9.89
N ASN A 37 7.22 -9.82 10.32
CA ASN A 37 7.03 -9.19 11.62
C ASN A 37 5.62 -9.52 12.14
N PRO A 38 5.48 -10.53 13.02
CA PRO A 38 6.51 -11.46 13.50
C PRO A 38 6.97 -12.45 12.40
N GLN A 39 8.14 -13.08 12.59
CA GLN A 39 8.64 -14.09 11.65
C GLN A 39 7.90 -15.42 11.83
N GLU A 40 6.82 -15.60 11.08
CA GLU A 40 5.90 -16.72 11.24
C GLU A 40 5.38 -17.22 9.89
N ALA A 41 5.03 -18.50 9.84
CA ALA A 41 4.31 -19.11 8.74
C ALA A 41 3.01 -19.75 9.23
N VAL A 42 1.90 -19.37 8.62
CA VAL A 42 0.60 -20.02 8.79
C VAL A 42 0.38 -20.95 7.61
N VAL A 43 0.31 -22.25 7.87
CA VAL A 43 0.20 -23.31 6.86
C VAL A 43 -1.13 -24.03 7.00
N SER A 44 -1.93 -23.98 5.93
CA SER A 44 -3.13 -24.79 5.78
C SER A 44 -2.79 -26.05 4.99
N MET A 45 -3.07 -27.21 5.57
CA MET A 45 -2.74 -28.52 5.01
C MET A 45 -3.96 -29.46 4.98
N ALA A 46 -4.04 -30.31 3.95
CA ALA A 46 -5.13 -31.27 3.75
C ALA A 46 -5.05 -32.47 4.70
N ARG A 47 -3.83 -32.87 5.04
CA ARG A 47 -3.47 -33.89 6.03
C ARG A 47 -2.35 -33.33 6.88
N HIS A 48 -2.13 -33.90 8.07
CA HIS A 48 -1.01 -33.49 8.91
C HIS A 48 0.30 -33.77 8.16
N ILE A 49 1.16 -32.75 8.09
CA ILE A 49 2.50 -32.84 7.53
C ILE A 49 3.45 -32.59 8.69
N ASP A 50 4.39 -33.51 8.87
CA ASP A 50 5.38 -33.45 9.94
C ASP A 50 6.24 -32.18 9.84
N THR A 51 6.46 -31.50 10.97
CA THR A 51 7.18 -30.22 11.05
C THR A 51 8.59 -30.35 10.46
N ALA A 52 9.27 -31.49 10.64
CA ALA A 52 10.59 -31.69 10.07
C ALA A 52 10.57 -31.74 8.52
N THR A 53 9.43 -32.09 7.91
CA THR A 53 9.26 -32.03 6.45
C THR A 53 9.15 -30.59 5.95
N LEU A 54 8.39 -29.75 6.67
CA LEU A 54 8.27 -28.32 6.37
C LEU A 54 9.59 -27.58 6.60
N ASP A 55 10.30 -27.89 7.69
CA ASP A 55 11.64 -27.36 7.98
C ASP A 55 12.65 -27.73 6.89
N ARG A 56 12.65 -28.99 6.43
CA ARG A 56 13.50 -29.41 5.29
C ARG A 56 13.16 -28.66 4.00
N ALA A 57 11.89 -28.34 3.77
CA ALA A 57 11.48 -27.61 2.57
C ALA A 57 12.02 -26.18 2.58
N VAL A 58 11.89 -25.46 3.71
CA VAL A 58 12.40 -24.08 3.81
C VAL A 58 13.93 -24.02 3.80
N LYS A 59 14.62 -25.01 4.39
CA LYS A 59 16.09 -25.10 4.35
C LYS A 59 16.66 -25.29 2.93
N LYS A 60 15.88 -25.88 2.02
CA LYS A 60 16.27 -25.98 0.60
C LYS A 60 16.17 -24.66 -0.14
N ALA A 61 15.33 -23.75 0.33
CA ALA A 61 15.12 -22.44 -0.28
C ALA A 61 16.08 -21.36 0.26
N GLY A 62 16.76 -21.62 1.37
CA GLY A 62 17.76 -20.72 1.95
C GLY A 62 18.15 -21.13 3.37
N ALA A 63 18.91 -20.26 4.05
CA ALA A 63 19.31 -20.46 5.44
C ALA A 63 18.17 -20.13 6.43
N TYR A 64 17.03 -20.81 6.28
CA TYR A 64 15.82 -20.62 7.09
C TYR A 64 15.62 -21.80 8.05
N THR A 65 15.01 -21.55 9.21
CA THR A 65 14.61 -22.61 10.15
C THR A 65 13.14 -22.45 10.49
N LEU A 66 12.41 -23.56 10.55
CA LEU A 66 10.99 -23.60 10.91
C LEU A 66 10.81 -24.49 12.15
N THR A 67 10.22 -23.94 13.20
CA THR A 67 9.96 -24.64 14.46
C THR A 67 8.49 -24.54 14.87
N ASP A 68 8.01 -25.56 15.58
CA ASP A 68 6.70 -25.52 16.21
C ASP A 68 6.69 -24.48 17.33
N GLU A 69 5.61 -23.71 17.41
CA GLU A 69 5.35 -22.89 18.59
C GLU A 69 4.86 -23.80 19.73
N VAL A 70 5.82 -24.31 20.50
CA VAL A 70 5.52 -25.02 21.76
C VAL A 70 5.27 -23.97 22.84
N GLN A 71 4.01 -23.76 23.21
CA GLN A 71 3.68 -23.15 24.49
C GLN A 71 4.09 -24.12 25.61
N VAL A 72 5.33 -23.97 26.10
CA VAL A 72 5.82 -24.67 27.29
C VAL A 72 5.15 -24.04 28.50
N ILE A 73 4.19 -24.73 29.10
CA ILE A 73 3.76 -24.47 30.48
C ILE A 73 4.48 -25.50 31.35
N ASP A 74 5.37 -24.99 32.21
CA ASP A 74 6.14 -25.73 33.20
C ASP A 74 5.31 -26.79 33.92
N THR A 75 5.78 -28.05 33.92
CA THR A 75 5.21 -29.11 34.76
C THR A 75 6.27 -29.62 35.74
N MET A 76 6.41 -28.91 36.85
CA MET A 76 6.79 -29.51 38.12
C MET A 76 5.56 -29.47 39.03
N GLY A 77 4.90 -30.62 39.24
CA GLY A 77 3.80 -30.72 40.19
C GLY A 77 2.87 -31.89 39.93
N GLN A 78 2.97 -32.91 40.77
CA GLN A 78 2.09 -34.06 40.87
C GLN A 78 0.64 -33.62 41.12
N HIS A 79 -0.33 -34.28 40.46
CA HIS A 79 -1.41 -35.06 41.09
C HIS A 79 -2.58 -35.26 40.12
N ALA A 80 -3.07 -36.50 40.12
CA ALA A 80 -4.29 -36.95 39.47
C ALA A 80 -5.52 -36.13 39.92
N GLY A 81 -6.44 -35.85 38.99
CA GLY A 81 -7.74 -35.29 39.33
C GLY A 81 -8.52 -34.75 38.13
N ASN A 82 -9.54 -35.50 37.76
CA ASN A 82 -10.65 -35.13 36.88
C ASN A 82 -11.16 -33.68 37.08
N ALA A 83 -11.11 -32.84 36.04
CA ALA A 83 -12.01 -31.69 35.89
C ALA A 83 -12.00 -31.16 34.44
N LYS A 84 -13.20 -31.01 33.88
CA LYS A 84 -13.48 -30.30 32.62
C LYS A 84 -12.84 -28.91 32.65
N ALA A 85 -12.10 -28.56 31.58
CA ALA A 85 -11.72 -27.19 31.27
C ALA A 85 -11.97 -26.95 29.78
N ASP A 86 -13.20 -26.52 29.51
CA ASP A 86 -13.55 -25.41 28.63
C ASP A 86 -12.41 -24.88 27.73
N VAL A 87 -12.23 -25.50 26.57
CA VAL A 87 -11.57 -24.81 25.45
C VAL A 87 -12.67 -24.38 24.51
N LEU A 88 -13.08 -23.14 24.76
CA LEU A 88 -14.04 -22.41 23.97
C LEU A 88 -13.81 -22.64 22.47
N MET A 89 -14.91 -23.03 21.84
CA MET A 89 -15.14 -22.79 20.43
C MET A 89 -14.79 -21.35 20.07
N MET A 90 -14.15 -21.16 18.92
CA MET A 90 -14.36 -19.94 18.15
C MET A 90 -14.86 -20.32 16.76
N PRO A 91 -15.92 -19.67 16.26
CA PRO A 91 -16.77 -20.24 15.22
C PRO A 91 -16.14 -20.03 13.83
N ALA A 92 -16.66 -20.83 12.91
CA ALA A 92 -16.64 -20.54 11.50
C ALA A 92 -17.26 -19.14 11.23
N GLU A 93 -16.41 -18.11 11.16
CA GLU A 93 -16.75 -16.88 10.46
C GLU A 93 -15.78 -16.71 9.28
N LEU A 94 -16.35 -16.96 8.09
CA LEU A 94 -16.03 -16.18 6.92
C LEU A 94 -16.22 -14.69 7.28
N ASN A 95 -15.18 -14.03 7.77
CA ASN A 95 -14.96 -12.62 7.46
C ASN A 95 -13.84 -12.54 6.43
N ASP A 96 -14.20 -13.10 5.27
CA ASP A 96 -13.50 -13.02 4.00
C ASP A 96 -13.84 -11.67 3.34
N LEU A 97 -13.61 -10.57 4.07
CA LEU A 97 -13.46 -9.20 3.58
C LEU A 97 -12.69 -8.48 4.69
N ALA A 98 -11.36 -8.60 4.68
CA ALA A 98 -10.53 -7.70 5.46
C ALA A 98 -10.86 -6.26 5.01
N GLU A 99 -11.70 -5.57 5.77
CA GLU A 99 -11.88 -4.13 5.58
C GLU A 99 -10.49 -3.50 5.71
N PRO A 100 -10.11 -2.59 4.80
CA PRO A 100 -8.82 -1.94 4.88
C PRO A 100 -8.80 -1.11 6.16
N SER A 101 -8.18 -1.66 7.21
CA SER A 101 -8.14 -1.03 8.52
C SER A 101 -7.45 0.34 8.40
N LEU A 102 -7.91 1.33 9.17
CA LEU A 102 -7.39 2.70 9.16
C LEU A 102 -5.86 2.78 9.37
N THR A 103 -5.23 1.73 9.89
CA THR A 103 -3.79 1.64 10.07
C THR A 103 -3.03 1.59 8.73
N THR A 104 -3.64 1.04 7.68
CA THR A 104 -3.10 0.99 6.32
C THR A 104 -2.91 2.40 5.77
N TYR A 105 -3.90 3.29 5.95
CA TYR A 105 -3.88 4.66 5.40
C TYR A 105 -3.19 5.70 6.30
N LYS A 106 -2.66 5.33 7.47
CA LYS A 106 -2.03 6.28 8.41
C LYS A 106 -0.98 7.19 7.76
N PRO A 107 -0.03 6.71 6.94
CA PRO A 107 0.96 7.59 6.32
C PRO A 107 0.33 8.65 5.42
N LEU A 108 -0.68 8.27 4.63
CA LEU A 108 -1.41 9.15 3.73
C LEU A 108 -2.19 10.23 4.50
N LEU A 109 -2.86 9.85 5.59
CA LEU A 109 -3.59 10.80 6.44
C LEU A 109 -2.66 11.82 7.09
N ILE A 110 -1.47 11.40 7.50
CA ILE A 110 -0.44 12.31 8.03
C ILE A 110 -0.02 13.29 6.93
N ILE A 111 0.32 12.81 5.74
CA ILE A 111 0.68 13.67 4.59
C ILE A 111 -0.41 14.70 4.31
N LEU A 112 -1.67 14.24 4.23
CA LEU A 112 -2.81 15.11 3.98
C LEU A 112 -2.97 16.17 5.08
N ALA A 113 -2.83 15.80 6.34
CA ALA A 113 -2.88 16.73 7.48
C ALA A 113 -1.76 17.78 7.40
N PHE A 114 -0.55 17.39 7.01
CA PHE A 114 0.57 18.32 6.81
C PHE A 114 0.30 19.30 5.65
N ILE A 115 -0.20 18.83 4.51
CA ILE A 115 -0.52 19.69 3.36
C ILE A 115 -1.64 20.68 3.71
N LEU A 116 -2.71 20.22 4.37
CA LEU A 116 -3.79 21.07 4.85
C LEU A 116 -3.30 22.08 5.89
N GLY A 117 -2.43 21.65 6.81
CA GLY A 117 -1.82 22.52 7.81
C GLY A 117 -0.96 23.62 7.19
N VAL A 118 -0.11 23.29 6.22
CA VAL A 118 0.68 24.28 5.47
C VAL A 118 -0.22 25.23 4.69
N THR A 119 -1.25 24.71 4.02
CA THR A 119 -2.22 25.54 3.27
C THR A 119 -2.92 26.54 4.20
N ALA A 120 -3.40 26.09 5.36
CA ALA A 120 -4.01 26.95 6.36
C ALA A 120 -3.02 27.99 6.92
N LEU A 121 -1.78 27.61 7.20
CA LEU A 121 -0.75 28.53 7.68
C LEU A 121 -0.39 29.61 6.64
N VAL A 122 -0.37 29.26 5.35
CA VAL A 122 -0.17 30.23 4.26
C VAL A 122 -1.32 31.24 4.21
N GLU A 123 -2.57 30.78 4.32
CA GLU A 123 -3.73 31.67 4.38
C GLU A 123 -3.72 32.56 5.64
N VAL A 124 -3.35 32.02 6.80
CA VAL A 124 -3.19 32.80 8.04
C VAL A 124 -2.09 33.86 7.89
N ARG A 125 -0.94 33.51 7.31
CA ARG A 125 0.15 34.45 7.02
C ARG A 125 -0.31 35.61 6.14
N LEU A 126 -1.17 35.34 5.17
CA LEU A 126 -1.71 36.33 4.23
C LEU A 126 -2.93 37.08 4.76
N GLY A 127 -3.32 36.83 6.01
CA GLY A 127 -4.33 37.60 6.73
C GLY A 127 -5.74 37.03 6.65
N ALA A 128 -5.94 35.78 6.25
CA ALA A 128 -7.28 35.18 6.13
C ALA A 128 -8.11 35.29 7.43
N PHE A 129 -7.48 35.14 8.60
CA PHE A 129 -8.17 35.25 9.90
C PHE A 129 -8.18 36.67 10.48
N THR A 130 -7.18 37.49 10.17
CA THR A 130 -7.04 38.84 10.75
C THR A 130 -7.75 39.93 9.94
N LEU A 131 -7.83 39.76 8.62
CA LEU A 131 -8.39 40.71 7.66
C LEU A 131 -9.63 40.17 6.93
N GLY A 132 -9.99 38.90 7.14
CA GLY A 132 -11.12 38.24 6.46
C GLY A 132 -10.87 37.96 4.97
N THR A 133 -9.62 38.02 4.52
CA THR A 133 -9.21 37.92 3.10
C THR A 133 -8.92 36.48 2.66
N PHE A 134 -9.77 35.53 3.10
CA PHE A 134 -9.63 34.14 2.69
C PHE A 134 -9.85 34.01 1.17
N ASP A 135 -8.84 33.47 0.48
CA ASP A 135 -8.89 33.25 -0.96
C ASP A 135 -8.90 31.76 -1.24
N ALA A 136 -10.08 31.24 -1.58
CA ALA A 136 -10.27 29.83 -1.87
C ALA A 136 -9.42 29.35 -3.07
N MET A 137 -9.19 30.20 -4.08
CA MET A 137 -8.40 29.83 -5.26
C MET A 137 -6.93 29.66 -4.90
N ARG A 138 -6.40 30.57 -4.08
CA ARG A 138 -5.02 30.47 -3.57
C ARG A 138 -4.85 29.27 -2.64
N ALA A 139 -5.83 29.00 -1.78
CA ALA A 139 -5.81 27.82 -0.91
C ALA A 139 -5.80 26.52 -1.72
N MET A 140 -6.64 26.42 -2.76
CA MET A 140 -6.65 25.28 -3.69
C MET A 140 -5.30 25.13 -4.41
N GLY A 141 -4.75 26.21 -4.96
CA GLY A 141 -3.44 26.18 -5.62
C GLY A 141 -2.31 25.74 -4.68
N THR A 142 -2.32 26.21 -3.44
CA THR A 142 -1.33 25.82 -2.42
C THR A 142 -1.46 24.35 -2.01
N PHE A 143 -2.69 23.87 -1.87
CA PHE A 143 -2.97 22.46 -1.60
C PHE A 143 -2.47 21.57 -2.75
N MET A 144 -2.80 21.93 -3.99
CA MET A 144 -2.37 21.21 -5.20
C MET A 144 -0.84 21.19 -5.33
N ALA A 145 -0.17 22.31 -5.04
CA ALA A 145 1.28 22.38 -5.01
C ALA A 145 1.87 21.38 -4.01
N GLY A 146 1.44 21.43 -2.75
CA GLY A 146 1.93 20.54 -1.70
C GLY A 146 1.67 19.07 -2.04
N PHE A 147 0.51 18.78 -2.62
CA PHE A 147 0.15 17.44 -3.05
C PHE A 147 1.08 16.91 -4.14
N PHE A 148 1.22 17.62 -5.27
CA PHE A 148 2.09 17.19 -6.36
C PHE A 148 3.56 17.06 -5.94
N LEU A 149 4.08 17.99 -5.14
CA LEU A 149 5.47 17.95 -4.67
C LEU A 149 5.74 16.73 -3.77
N VAL A 150 4.83 16.42 -2.84
CA VAL A 150 5.01 15.30 -1.91
C VAL A 150 4.84 13.96 -2.62
N PHE A 151 3.83 13.81 -3.48
CA PHE A 151 3.61 12.55 -4.21
C PHE A 151 4.70 12.30 -5.26
N SER A 152 5.19 13.34 -5.94
CA SER A 152 6.37 13.25 -6.80
C SER A 152 7.59 12.78 -6.01
N PHE A 153 7.84 13.35 -4.82
CA PHE A 153 8.95 12.93 -3.96
C PHE A 153 8.90 11.43 -3.64
N PHE A 154 7.74 10.90 -3.23
CA PHE A 154 7.62 9.45 -2.97
C PHE A 154 7.86 8.60 -4.21
N LYS A 155 7.43 9.05 -5.38
CA LYS A 155 7.69 8.37 -6.66
C LYS A 155 9.17 8.42 -7.05
N LEU A 156 9.87 9.49 -6.70
CA LEU A 156 11.32 9.64 -6.94
C LEU A 156 12.18 8.77 -6.01
N LEU A 157 11.70 8.40 -4.81
CA LEU A 157 12.44 7.52 -3.89
C LEU A 157 12.69 6.13 -4.48
N ASP A 158 11.76 5.61 -5.27
CA ASP A 158 11.90 4.34 -6.01
C ASP A 158 11.32 4.50 -7.41
N ILE A 159 12.01 5.29 -8.23
CA ILE A 159 11.56 5.59 -9.60
C ILE A 159 11.39 4.33 -10.45
N GLU A 160 12.23 3.31 -10.24
CA GLU A 160 12.13 2.07 -10.98
C GLU A 160 10.94 1.22 -10.55
N GLY A 161 10.72 1.06 -9.24
CA GLY A 161 9.58 0.35 -8.70
C GLY A 161 8.26 1.04 -9.06
N PHE A 162 8.25 2.38 -9.02
CA PHE A 162 7.15 3.20 -9.51
C PHE A 162 6.91 2.94 -11.00
N ALA A 163 7.91 3.12 -11.87
CA ALA A 163 7.74 2.96 -13.31
C ALA A 163 7.28 1.54 -13.69
N ARG A 164 7.79 0.50 -13.00
CA ARG A 164 7.31 -0.89 -13.19
C ARG A 164 5.83 -1.03 -12.83
N SER A 165 5.42 -0.50 -11.69
CA SER A 165 4.04 -0.59 -11.19
C SER A 165 3.07 0.26 -12.02
N TYR A 166 3.46 1.49 -12.35
CA TYR A 166 2.66 2.46 -13.11
C TYR A 166 2.29 1.95 -14.50
N ARG A 167 3.21 1.24 -15.18
CA ARG A 167 2.95 0.59 -16.48
C ARG A 167 1.86 -0.49 -16.44
N MET A 168 1.54 -1.04 -15.28
CA MET A 168 0.53 -2.09 -15.16
C MET A 168 -0.89 -1.55 -15.35
N TYR A 169 -1.13 -0.28 -15.03
CA TYR A 169 -2.46 0.33 -15.03
C TYR A 169 -2.58 1.61 -15.86
N ASP A 170 -1.53 2.41 -16.05
CA ASP A 170 -1.62 3.64 -16.83
C ASP A 170 -1.61 3.38 -18.34
N ILE A 171 -2.46 4.10 -19.08
CA ILE A 171 -2.64 3.90 -20.53
C ILE A 171 -1.41 4.35 -21.31
N VAL A 172 -0.81 5.49 -20.93
CA VAL A 172 0.32 6.09 -21.65
C VAL A 172 1.60 5.32 -21.34
N ALA A 173 1.83 4.97 -20.08
CA ALA A 173 2.99 4.19 -19.65
C ALA A 173 2.99 2.78 -20.26
N LYS A 174 1.81 2.20 -20.48
CA LYS A 174 1.67 0.93 -21.18
C LYS A 174 2.03 1.03 -22.66
N ALA A 175 1.72 2.15 -23.31
CA ALA A 175 2.05 2.40 -24.71
C ALA A 175 3.52 2.82 -24.90
N ILE A 176 4.07 3.62 -23.98
CA ILE A 176 5.41 4.19 -24.03
C ILE A 176 6.14 3.84 -22.72
N PRO A 177 6.98 2.79 -22.70
CA PRO A 177 7.62 2.30 -21.48
C PRO A 177 8.48 3.33 -20.73
N GLY A 178 9.02 4.32 -21.46
CA GLY A 178 9.81 5.41 -20.88
C GLY A 178 8.97 6.45 -20.13
N TYR A 179 7.67 6.56 -20.40
CA TYR A 179 6.80 7.58 -19.81
C TYR A 179 6.71 7.44 -18.28
N GLY A 180 6.70 6.21 -17.75
CA GLY A 180 6.69 5.97 -16.31
C GLY A 180 7.89 6.54 -15.55
N TYR A 181 9.04 6.72 -16.22
CA TYR A 181 10.22 7.37 -15.64
C TYR A 181 10.14 8.90 -15.70
N VAL A 182 9.38 9.45 -16.66
CA VAL A 182 9.23 10.89 -16.83
C VAL A 182 8.11 11.44 -15.93
N TYR A 183 7.08 10.65 -15.66
CA TYR A 183 5.89 11.07 -14.93
C TYR A 183 6.15 11.71 -13.56
N PRO A 184 7.04 11.19 -12.68
CA PRO A 184 7.34 11.85 -11.41
C PRO A 184 7.88 13.28 -11.58
N PHE A 185 8.58 13.56 -12.68
CA PHE A 185 9.08 14.91 -13.00
C PHE A 185 7.98 15.82 -13.56
N ILE A 186 6.98 15.26 -14.23
CA ILE A 186 5.79 16.01 -14.65
C ILE A 186 5.04 16.51 -13.41
N GLU A 187 4.83 15.63 -12.42
CA GLU A 187 4.21 16.03 -11.15
C GLU A 187 5.06 17.05 -10.39
N LEU A 188 6.38 16.87 -10.34
CA LEU A 188 7.28 17.85 -9.73
C LEU A 188 7.13 19.23 -10.39
N ALA A 189 7.08 19.27 -11.72
CA ALA A 189 6.93 20.49 -12.49
C ALA A 189 5.56 21.15 -12.25
N LEU A 190 4.48 20.36 -12.20
CA LEU A 190 3.14 20.86 -11.87
C LEU A 190 3.08 21.41 -10.44
N GLY A 191 3.67 20.71 -9.47
CA GLY A 191 3.75 21.18 -8.09
C GLY A 191 4.51 22.50 -7.97
N ALA A 192 5.63 22.64 -8.68
CA ALA A 192 6.37 23.90 -8.74
C ALA A 192 5.58 25.02 -9.45
N ALA A 193 4.85 24.71 -10.53
CA ALA A 193 4.03 25.68 -11.26
C ALA A 193 2.89 26.22 -10.39
N TYR A 194 2.19 25.36 -9.65
CA TYR A 194 1.18 25.77 -8.67
C TYR A 194 1.78 26.60 -7.54
N LEU A 195 2.94 26.20 -7.00
CA LEU A 195 3.60 26.92 -5.90
C LEU A 195 4.04 28.32 -6.30
N THR A 196 4.54 28.47 -7.53
CA THR A 196 5.02 29.75 -8.07
C THR A 196 3.92 30.56 -8.74
N ASN A 197 2.71 30.00 -8.87
CA ASN A 197 1.57 30.60 -9.54
C ASN A 197 1.86 31.01 -11.00
N VAL A 198 2.70 30.23 -11.69
CA VAL A 198 3.08 30.51 -13.09
C VAL A 198 1.93 30.09 -14.01
N ASN A 199 1.36 31.07 -14.70
CA ASN A 199 0.24 30.94 -15.64
C ASN A 199 -0.83 29.93 -15.16
N PRO A 200 -1.71 30.34 -14.23
CA PRO A 200 -2.67 29.44 -13.58
C PRO A 200 -3.61 28.75 -14.56
N VAL A 201 -3.99 29.46 -15.63
CA VAL A 201 -4.87 28.94 -16.68
C VAL A 201 -4.23 27.75 -17.38
N LEU A 202 -2.99 27.93 -17.85
CA LEU A 202 -2.25 26.87 -18.53
C LEU A 202 -1.96 25.69 -17.59
N THR A 203 -1.51 25.98 -16.37
CA THR A 203 -1.22 24.95 -15.37
C THR A 203 -2.44 24.10 -15.06
N ASN A 204 -3.62 24.72 -14.84
CA ASN A 204 -4.86 24.00 -14.61
C ASN A 204 -5.29 23.14 -15.82
N TRP A 205 -5.14 23.65 -17.06
CA TRP A 205 -5.44 22.85 -18.26
C TRP A 205 -4.52 21.63 -18.39
N VAL A 206 -3.22 21.81 -18.18
CA VAL A 206 -2.25 20.70 -18.23
C VAL A 206 -2.57 19.68 -17.15
N THR A 207 -2.81 20.12 -15.91
CA THR A 207 -3.20 19.23 -14.81
C THR A 207 -4.47 18.46 -15.13
N LEU A 208 -5.51 19.13 -15.65
CA LEU A 208 -6.76 18.48 -16.00
C LEU A 208 -6.54 17.37 -17.05
N VAL A 209 -5.74 17.63 -18.08
CA VAL A 209 -5.43 16.63 -19.12
C VAL A 209 -4.62 15.46 -18.56
N VAL A 210 -3.50 15.74 -17.87
CA VAL A 210 -2.59 14.69 -17.38
C VAL A 210 -3.29 13.80 -16.34
N MET A 211 -3.98 14.40 -15.37
CA MET A 211 -4.70 13.66 -14.34
C MET A 211 -5.89 12.87 -14.92
N SER A 212 -6.61 13.41 -15.91
CA SER A 212 -7.72 12.68 -16.54
C SER A 212 -7.23 11.43 -17.28
N ILE A 213 -6.10 11.51 -17.98
CA ILE A 213 -5.51 10.36 -18.67
C ILE A 213 -5.10 9.28 -17.65
N SER A 214 -4.43 9.68 -16.57
CA SER A 214 -4.05 8.80 -15.46
C SER A 214 -5.28 8.10 -14.84
N LEU A 215 -6.30 8.90 -14.48
CA LEU A 215 -7.52 8.41 -13.86
C LEU A 215 -8.23 7.36 -14.73
N VAL A 216 -8.36 7.61 -16.04
CA VAL A 216 -8.98 6.66 -16.96
C VAL A 216 -8.21 5.34 -17.00
N GLY A 217 -6.87 5.38 -16.97
CA GLY A 217 -6.04 4.18 -16.89
C GLY A 217 -6.27 3.38 -15.61
N VAL A 218 -6.21 4.06 -14.47
CA VAL A 218 -6.40 3.44 -13.15
C VAL A 218 -7.82 2.87 -13.01
N VAL A 219 -8.85 3.63 -13.36
CA VAL A 219 -10.26 3.18 -13.32
C VAL A 219 -10.47 1.97 -14.23
N LYS A 220 -9.95 1.99 -15.46
CA LYS A 220 -10.02 0.84 -16.36
C LYS A 220 -9.33 -0.38 -15.77
N SER A 221 -8.17 -0.21 -15.14
CA SER A 221 -7.45 -1.30 -14.48
C SER A 221 -8.22 -1.91 -13.32
N VAL A 222 -8.96 -1.11 -12.53
CA VAL A 222 -9.84 -1.60 -11.46
C VAL A 222 -11.05 -2.34 -12.03
N LEU A 223 -11.69 -1.77 -13.06
CA LEU A 223 -12.89 -2.34 -13.68
C LEU A 223 -12.61 -3.64 -14.42
N ASP A 224 -11.44 -3.77 -15.04
CA ASP A 224 -11.07 -4.95 -15.82
C ASP A 224 -10.97 -6.22 -14.95
N LYS A 225 -10.97 -6.11 -13.60
CA LYS A 225 -10.94 -7.20 -12.60
C LYS A 225 -10.20 -8.44 -13.09
N LYS A 226 -9.09 -8.25 -13.82
CA LYS A 226 -8.36 -9.37 -14.37
C LYS A 226 -7.80 -10.09 -13.16
N LYS A 227 -8.26 -11.33 -12.96
CA LYS A 227 -7.70 -12.29 -12.01
C LYS A 227 -6.26 -12.52 -12.40
N ILE A 228 -5.36 -11.61 -12.03
CA ILE A 228 -3.94 -11.75 -12.26
C ILE A 228 -3.43 -12.56 -11.09
N ARG A 229 -3.06 -13.81 -11.39
CA ARG A 229 -2.22 -14.62 -10.53
C ARG A 229 -0.97 -13.82 -10.19
N CYS A 230 -0.69 -13.78 -8.89
CA CYS A 230 0.38 -13.04 -8.25
C CYS A 230 1.67 -13.00 -9.06
N ALA A 231 2.22 -11.79 -9.19
CA ALA A 231 3.64 -11.57 -9.36
C ALA A 231 3.95 -10.24 -8.67
N CYS A 232 4.66 -10.36 -7.55
CA CYS A 232 5.73 -9.48 -7.08
C CYS A 232 5.54 -7.96 -7.14
N LEU A 233 5.90 -7.31 -6.02
CA LEU A 233 6.21 -5.87 -5.85
C LEU A 233 5.07 -5.03 -5.23
N GLY A 234 5.09 -4.97 -3.90
CA GLY A 234 4.50 -3.91 -3.10
C GLY A 234 5.50 -3.54 -2.01
N SER A 235 6.74 -3.26 -2.40
CA SER A 235 7.81 -2.93 -1.47
C SER A 235 7.52 -1.57 -0.83
N VAL A 236 7.59 -1.58 0.50
CA VAL A 236 7.67 -0.45 1.44
C VAL A 236 6.34 0.10 1.99
N PHE A 237 5.22 0.03 1.26
CA PHE A 237 3.89 0.35 1.83
C PHE A 237 2.78 -0.56 1.25
N ASN A 238 2.17 -1.40 2.09
CA ASN A 238 1.01 -2.24 1.76
C ASN A 238 -0.28 -1.40 1.59
N LEU A 239 -0.22 -0.34 0.79
CA LEU A 239 -1.38 0.48 0.43
C LEU A 239 -1.99 -0.09 -0.86
N PRO A 240 -3.33 -0.21 -0.97
CA PRO A 240 -3.98 -0.42 -2.25
C PRO A 240 -3.78 0.86 -3.08
N MET A 241 -2.64 0.94 -3.78
CA MET A 241 -2.22 2.10 -4.58
C MET A 241 -3.34 2.55 -5.51
N THR A 242 -4.06 1.60 -6.11
CA THR A 242 -5.13 1.86 -7.08
C THR A 242 -6.30 2.65 -6.50
N THR A 243 -6.73 2.39 -5.25
CA THR A 243 -7.89 3.07 -4.66
C THR A 243 -7.54 4.50 -4.23
N VAL A 244 -6.33 4.69 -3.70
CA VAL A 244 -5.84 6.01 -3.29
C VAL A 244 -5.67 6.91 -4.50
N THR A 245 -5.02 6.43 -5.57
CA THR A 245 -4.79 7.19 -6.79
C THR A 245 -6.09 7.65 -7.46
N ILE A 246 -7.17 6.84 -7.42
CA ILE A 246 -8.48 7.26 -7.95
C ILE A 246 -9.01 8.48 -7.19
N VAL A 247 -8.94 8.47 -5.85
CA VAL A 247 -9.42 9.58 -5.02
C VAL A 247 -8.55 10.82 -5.23
N GLU A 248 -7.23 10.64 -5.27
CA GLU A 248 -6.24 11.66 -5.57
C GLU A 248 -6.49 12.35 -6.93
N ASP A 249 -6.49 11.59 -8.03
CA ASP A 249 -6.62 12.13 -9.38
C ASP A 249 -7.97 12.83 -9.54
N SER A 250 -9.05 12.24 -9.01
CA SER A 250 -10.39 12.84 -9.05
C SER A 250 -10.45 14.17 -8.30
N LEU A 251 -9.83 14.24 -7.12
CA LEU A 251 -9.75 15.47 -6.34
C LEU A 251 -8.97 16.56 -7.09
N MET A 252 -7.82 16.23 -7.67
CA MET A 252 -6.99 17.16 -8.43
C MET A 252 -7.70 17.68 -9.69
N ILE A 253 -8.39 16.80 -10.43
CA ILE A 253 -9.22 17.18 -11.59
C ILE A 253 -10.34 18.13 -11.15
N GLY A 254 -11.03 17.83 -10.05
CA GLY A 254 -12.11 18.66 -9.53
C GLY A 254 -11.63 20.07 -9.16
N MET A 255 -10.51 20.19 -8.46
CA MET A 255 -9.93 21.49 -8.11
C MET A 255 -9.44 22.25 -9.34
N ALA A 256 -8.73 21.60 -10.27
CA ALA A 256 -8.27 22.23 -11.50
C ALA A 256 -9.45 22.76 -12.34
N ALA A 257 -10.53 21.98 -12.47
CA ALA A 257 -11.73 22.38 -13.19
C ALA A 257 -12.45 23.54 -12.49
N LEU A 258 -12.60 23.49 -11.16
CA LEU A 258 -13.20 24.56 -10.39
C LEU A 258 -12.40 25.86 -10.50
N MET A 259 -11.07 25.78 -10.42
CA MET A 259 -10.17 26.93 -10.62
C MET A 259 -10.19 27.46 -12.06
N LEU A 260 -10.59 26.67 -13.07
CA LEU A 260 -10.82 27.15 -14.44
C LEU A 260 -12.16 27.88 -14.59
N ILE A 261 -13.17 27.45 -13.84
CA ILE A 261 -14.52 28.05 -13.88
C ILE A 261 -14.57 29.36 -13.08
N MET A 262 -13.85 29.42 -11.96
CA MET A 262 -13.85 30.55 -11.02
C MET A 262 -12.80 31.64 -11.33
N GLN A 263 -12.16 31.56 -12.51
CA GLN A 263 -11.12 32.49 -12.96
C GLN A 263 -11.62 33.91 -13.25
#